data_AF-A0A7V4IBR4-F1
#
_entry.id   AF-A0A7V4IBR4-F1
#
_cell.length_a   1.000
_cell.length_b   1.000
_cell.length_c   1.000
_cell.angle_alpha   90.00
_cell.angle_beta   90.00
_cell.angle_gamma   90.00
#
_symmetry.space_group_name_H-M   'P 1'
#
loop_
_entity.id
_entity.type
_entity.pdbx_description
1 polymer ?
#
loop_
_entity_poly.entity_id
_entity_poly.type
_entity_poly.pdbx_seq_one_letter_code
_entity_poly.pdbx_strand_id
1 'polypeptide(L)'
;MLNCLLVIYLLTGASLVYAQPALNEKDIKGSKNYRVRNFNGESLYGYIDGGADLYLEYGFSDLTVTEFRKAKSKYKVEIYRMKDADAAFGIFSVSRFRCPFRPAFTPFACQNRYQLQLCKGQYYINIINDTGTPADSAISSVLARKLISEIKETDFNPDGYFRETDPDTLKKYAFLVKGRLGIQNSVPETEKYLAGAVNYKALILREGNYINLSVHFQSSRDYTDYLNKVTAGKLNYNGSEIMSVWNIPIKPAELNGLLFRIPAAGFDY
;
A
#
# COMPACT_ATOMS: atom_id res chain seq x y z
N MET A 1 -0.77 21.87 -58.95
CA MET A 1 -1.35 20.73 -58.19
C MET A 1 -0.20 20.00 -57.51
N LEU A 2 0.03 20.23 -56.22
CA LEU A 2 1.08 19.58 -55.45
C LEU A 2 0.40 18.82 -54.30
N ASN A 3 0.39 17.49 -54.40
CA ASN A 3 -0.23 16.60 -53.42
C ASN A 3 0.61 16.56 -52.14
N CYS A 4 0.03 17.02 -51.03
CA CYS A 4 0.53 16.79 -49.67
C CYS A 4 0.13 15.38 -49.22
N LEU A 5 1.08 14.44 -49.18
CA LEU A 5 0.89 13.14 -48.54
C LEU A 5 1.28 13.26 -47.06
N LEU A 6 0.27 13.26 -46.19
CA LEU A 6 0.40 13.26 -44.74
C LEU A 6 0.64 11.81 -44.27
N VAL A 7 1.84 11.49 -43.81
CA VAL A 7 2.15 10.17 -43.21
C VAL A 7 1.84 10.23 -41.72
N ILE A 8 0.77 9.59 -41.30
CA ILE A 8 0.40 9.44 -39.89
C ILE A 8 1.19 8.25 -39.32
N TYR A 9 2.17 8.53 -38.45
CA TYR A 9 2.84 7.50 -37.65
C TYR A 9 1.88 7.04 -36.54
N LEU A 10 1.27 5.87 -36.72
CA LEU A 10 0.59 5.15 -35.65
C LEU A 10 1.65 4.58 -34.69
N LEU A 11 1.90 5.29 -33.60
CA LEU A 11 2.62 4.76 -32.43
C LEU A 11 1.75 3.67 -31.79
N THR A 12 1.93 2.42 -32.22
CA THR A 12 1.38 1.27 -31.50
C THR A 12 2.18 1.10 -30.20
N GLY A 13 1.67 1.69 -29.12
CA GLY A 13 2.14 1.39 -27.78
C GLY A 13 1.84 -0.07 -27.48
N ALA A 14 2.86 -0.93 -27.50
CA ALA A 14 2.74 -2.28 -26.99
C ALA A 14 2.59 -2.19 -25.47
N SER A 15 1.37 -2.24 -24.97
CA SER A 15 1.13 -2.49 -23.55
C SER A 15 1.69 -3.87 -23.24
N LEU A 16 2.83 -3.91 -22.54
CA LEU A 16 3.33 -5.14 -21.91
C LEU A 16 2.27 -5.60 -20.91
N VAL A 17 1.40 -6.50 -21.33
CA VAL A 17 0.54 -7.26 -20.42
C VAL A 17 1.47 -8.25 -19.73
N TYR A 18 2.06 -7.85 -18.62
CA TYR A 18 2.71 -8.80 -17.72
C TYR A 18 1.64 -9.80 -17.25
N ALA A 19 1.92 -11.09 -17.41
CA ALA A 19 1.07 -12.13 -16.89
C ALA A 19 0.92 -11.94 -15.38
N GLN A 20 -0.33 -11.92 -14.89
CA GLN A 20 -0.57 -11.82 -13.46
C GLN A 20 0.01 -13.04 -12.75
N PRO A 21 0.62 -12.87 -11.56
CA PRO A 21 1.09 -13.98 -10.76
C PRO A 21 -0.11 -14.88 -10.43
N ALA A 22 0.06 -16.18 -10.63
CA ALA A 22 -1.03 -17.13 -10.50
C ALA A 22 -0.54 -18.41 -9.83
N LEU A 23 -1.43 -19.00 -9.03
CA LEU A 23 -1.27 -20.39 -8.64
C LEU A 23 -1.96 -21.24 -9.68
N ASN A 24 -1.38 -22.39 -10.02
CA ASN A 24 -2.04 -23.45 -10.76
C ASN A 24 -2.21 -24.67 -9.84
N GLU A 25 -3.15 -25.54 -10.17
CA GLU A 25 -3.35 -26.80 -9.42
C GLU A 25 -2.05 -27.62 -9.33
N LYS A 26 -1.23 -27.59 -10.39
CA LYS A 26 0.08 -28.26 -10.47
C LYS A 26 1.12 -27.70 -9.49
N ASP A 27 1.01 -26.42 -9.12
CA ASP A 27 1.89 -25.78 -8.12
C ASP A 27 1.61 -26.32 -6.70
N ILE A 28 0.42 -26.93 -6.51
CA ILE A 28 -0.07 -27.37 -5.21
C ILE A 28 -0.33 -28.88 -5.25
N LYS A 29 0.76 -29.66 -5.31
CA LYS A 29 0.69 -31.13 -5.34
C LYS A 29 -0.25 -31.68 -4.25
N GLY A 30 -1.20 -32.52 -4.65
CA GLY A 30 -2.19 -33.13 -3.75
C GLY A 30 -3.27 -32.17 -3.25
N SER A 31 -3.47 -31.03 -3.93
CA SER A 31 -4.63 -30.18 -3.70
C SER A 31 -5.91 -30.89 -4.16
N LYS A 32 -7.03 -30.53 -3.53
CA LYS A 32 -8.38 -30.98 -3.86
C LYS A 32 -9.32 -29.77 -3.88
N ASN A 33 -10.40 -29.86 -4.64
CA ASN A 33 -11.42 -28.80 -4.74
C ASN A 33 -10.82 -27.45 -5.14
N TYR A 34 -9.88 -27.46 -6.07
CA TYR A 34 -9.23 -26.26 -6.57
C TYR A 34 -10.22 -25.40 -7.35
N ARG A 35 -10.37 -24.13 -6.97
CA ARG A 35 -11.30 -23.17 -7.57
C ARG A 35 -10.65 -21.80 -7.68
N VAL A 36 -10.84 -21.14 -8.82
CA VAL A 36 -10.37 -19.78 -9.08
C VAL A 36 -11.57 -18.89 -9.37
N ARG A 37 -11.60 -17.70 -8.77
CA ARG A 37 -12.59 -16.66 -9.01
C ARG A 37 -11.88 -15.33 -9.23
N ASN A 38 -12.35 -14.54 -10.17
CA ASN A 38 -11.80 -13.22 -10.48
C ASN A 38 -12.85 -12.15 -10.18
N PHE A 39 -12.40 -11.04 -9.62
CA PHE A 39 -13.22 -9.89 -9.28
C PHE A 39 -12.57 -8.61 -9.84
N ASN A 40 -13.39 -7.73 -10.39
CA ASN A 40 -13.07 -6.36 -10.79
C ASN A 40 -13.79 -5.34 -9.87
N GLY A 41 -13.62 -4.04 -10.14
CA GLY A 41 -14.11 -2.95 -9.27
C GLY A 41 -15.54 -3.13 -8.74
N GLU A 42 -16.54 -3.38 -9.60
CA GLU A 42 -17.93 -3.54 -9.16
C GLU A 42 -18.15 -4.86 -8.41
N SER A 43 -17.59 -5.97 -8.91
CA SER A 43 -17.76 -7.28 -8.27
C SER A 43 -16.99 -7.42 -6.95
N LEU A 44 -16.04 -6.52 -6.66
CA LEU A 44 -15.31 -6.50 -5.40
C LEU A 44 -16.24 -6.28 -4.20
N TYR A 45 -17.28 -5.46 -4.35
CA TYR A 45 -18.28 -5.24 -3.30
C TYR A 45 -19.02 -6.52 -2.90
N GLY A 46 -19.24 -7.43 -3.85
CA GLY A 46 -19.83 -8.75 -3.59
C GLY A 46 -18.86 -9.72 -2.90
N TYR A 47 -17.57 -9.39 -2.84
CA TYR A 47 -16.53 -10.21 -2.21
C TYR A 47 -16.11 -9.65 -0.84
N ILE A 48 -15.90 -8.34 -0.73
CA ILE A 48 -15.48 -7.63 0.49
C ILE A 48 -16.61 -6.73 0.98
N ASP A 49 -17.40 -7.26 1.91
CA ASP A 49 -18.50 -6.52 2.53
C ASP A 49 -17.96 -5.37 3.42
N GLY A 50 -18.31 -4.13 3.07
CA GLY A 50 -17.91 -2.92 3.80
C GLY A 50 -16.43 -2.50 3.70
N GLY A 51 -15.58 -3.30 3.04
CA GLY A 51 -14.14 -3.02 2.92
C GLY A 51 -13.66 -2.63 1.52
N ALA A 52 -14.49 -2.81 0.48
CA ALA A 52 -14.09 -2.58 -0.92
C ALA A 52 -13.67 -1.13 -1.22
N ASP A 53 -14.32 -0.15 -0.58
CA ASP A 53 -14.03 1.28 -0.80
C ASP A 53 -12.58 1.64 -0.46
N LEU A 54 -12.00 0.99 0.56
CA LEU A 54 -10.59 1.17 0.91
C LEU A 54 -9.69 0.73 -0.26
N TYR A 55 -9.95 -0.43 -0.87
CA TYR A 55 -9.15 -0.91 -1.99
C TYR A 55 -9.29 0.00 -3.21
N LEU A 56 -10.51 0.49 -3.47
CA LEU A 56 -10.79 1.43 -4.56
C LEU A 56 -10.09 2.78 -4.35
N GLU A 57 -10.05 3.33 -3.13
CA GLU A 57 -9.29 4.55 -2.80
C GLU A 57 -7.80 4.41 -3.16
N TYR A 58 -7.22 3.22 -2.97
CA TYR A 58 -5.82 2.97 -3.30
C TYR A 58 -5.58 2.69 -4.79
N GLY A 59 -6.64 2.52 -5.59
CA GLY A 59 -6.56 2.22 -7.02
C GLY A 59 -6.49 0.74 -7.31
N PHE A 60 -7.43 -0.02 -6.75
CA PHE A 60 -7.66 -1.42 -7.09
C PHE A 60 -7.92 -1.62 -8.59
N SER A 61 -7.30 -2.66 -9.17
CA SER A 61 -7.53 -3.09 -10.55
C SER A 61 -8.43 -4.32 -10.57
N ASP A 62 -7.94 -5.41 -9.96
CA ASP A 62 -8.59 -6.72 -9.97
C ASP A 62 -8.08 -7.60 -8.83
N LEU A 63 -8.83 -8.65 -8.55
CA LEU A 63 -8.54 -9.65 -7.52
C LEU A 63 -8.72 -11.04 -8.11
N THR A 64 -7.68 -11.88 -7.97
CA THR A 64 -7.77 -13.32 -8.18
C THR A 64 -7.85 -14.04 -6.83
N VAL A 65 -8.90 -14.84 -6.62
CA VAL A 65 -9.08 -15.68 -5.42
C VAL A 65 -8.96 -17.14 -5.81
N THR A 66 -7.98 -17.82 -5.23
CA THR A 66 -7.80 -19.26 -5.37
C THR A 66 -8.13 -19.97 -4.06
N GLU A 67 -9.05 -20.92 -4.10
CA GLU A 67 -9.45 -21.74 -2.95
C GLU A 67 -9.17 -23.22 -3.22
N PHE A 68 -8.61 -23.92 -2.24
CA PHE A 68 -8.33 -25.35 -2.36
C PHE A 68 -8.21 -26.00 -0.97
N ARG A 69 -8.22 -27.34 -0.94
CA ARG A 69 -7.88 -28.12 0.25
C ARG A 69 -6.56 -28.82 0.04
N LYS A 70 -5.71 -28.85 1.07
CA LYS A 70 -4.47 -29.64 1.06
C LYS A 70 -4.31 -30.29 2.42
N ALA A 71 -4.06 -31.60 2.42
CA ALA A 71 -4.13 -32.43 3.63
C ALA A 71 -5.49 -32.22 4.36
N LYS A 72 -5.47 -31.74 5.61
CA LYS A 72 -6.68 -31.52 6.41
C LYS A 72 -7.22 -30.08 6.37
N SER A 73 -6.48 -29.16 5.75
CA SER A 73 -6.73 -27.72 5.84
C SER A 73 -7.31 -27.16 4.55
N LYS A 74 -8.10 -26.09 4.68
CA LYS A 74 -8.55 -25.24 3.57
C LYS A 74 -7.62 -24.04 3.46
N TYR A 75 -7.33 -23.67 2.23
CA TYR A 75 -6.53 -22.51 1.90
C TYR A 75 -7.33 -21.59 1.00
N LYS A 76 -7.12 -20.29 1.19
CA LYS A 76 -7.61 -19.23 0.34
C LYS A 76 -6.46 -18.28 0.05
N VAL A 77 -6.19 -18.04 -1.21
CA VAL A 77 -5.12 -17.16 -1.68
C VAL A 77 -5.77 -16.04 -2.47
N GLU A 78 -5.64 -14.83 -1.96
CA GLU A 78 -6.15 -13.61 -2.58
C GLU A 78 -4.97 -12.82 -3.14
N ILE A 79 -5.01 -12.52 -4.43
CA ILE A 79 -3.98 -11.77 -5.15
C ILE A 79 -4.65 -10.50 -5.68
N TYR A 80 -4.46 -9.40 -4.96
CA TYR A 80 -4.96 -8.10 -5.33
C TYR A 80 -3.93 -7.41 -6.23
N ARG A 81 -4.32 -7.07 -7.45
CA ARG A 81 -3.56 -6.18 -8.32
C ARG A 81 -4.00 -4.74 -8.05
N MET A 82 -3.05 -3.92 -7.64
CA MET A 82 -3.24 -2.48 -7.44
C MET A 82 -2.63 -1.71 -8.62
N LYS A 83 -2.93 -0.42 -8.72
CA LYS A 83 -2.41 0.44 -9.80
C LYS A 83 -0.88 0.60 -9.81
N ASP A 84 -0.24 0.50 -8.66
CA ASP A 84 1.20 0.72 -8.47
C ASP A 84 1.70 0.05 -7.17
N ALA A 85 3.02 0.02 -6.97
CA ALA A 85 3.64 -0.57 -5.78
C ALA A 85 3.30 0.21 -4.49
N ASP A 86 3.16 1.52 -4.58
CA ASP A 86 2.70 2.39 -3.48
C ASP A 86 1.30 1.96 -3.01
N ALA A 87 0.38 1.69 -3.94
CA ALA A 87 -0.98 1.25 -3.64
C ALA A 87 -1.00 -0.13 -2.96
N ALA A 88 -0.21 -1.08 -3.45
CA ALA A 88 -0.07 -2.40 -2.84
C ALA A 88 0.52 -2.33 -1.42
N PHE A 89 1.59 -1.55 -1.23
CA PHE A 89 2.14 -1.32 0.10
C PHE A 89 1.16 -0.59 1.01
N GLY A 90 0.40 0.36 0.48
CA GLY A 90 -0.66 1.06 1.18
C GLY A 90 -1.66 0.11 1.84
N ILE A 91 -2.28 -0.76 1.04
CA ILE A 91 -3.20 -1.80 1.53
C ILE A 91 -2.50 -2.74 2.52
N PHE A 92 -1.30 -3.22 2.20
CA PHE A 92 -0.52 -4.08 3.11
C PHE A 92 -0.27 -3.40 4.46
N SER A 93 0.11 -2.12 4.46
CA SER A 93 0.48 -1.37 5.65
C SER A 93 -0.69 -1.22 6.62
N VAL A 94 -1.90 -1.02 6.08
CA VAL A 94 -3.16 -0.95 6.83
C VAL A 94 -3.63 -2.33 7.27
N SER A 95 -3.48 -3.36 6.42
CA SER A 95 -4.07 -4.68 6.66
C SER A 95 -3.25 -5.57 7.62
N ARG A 96 -1.94 -5.34 7.76
CA ARG A 96 -1.01 -6.22 8.51
C ARG A 96 -1.07 -6.07 10.04
N PHE A 97 -2.26 -5.82 10.58
CA PHE A 97 -2.48 -5.49 11.98
C PHE A 97 -1.85 -6.54 12.92
N ARG A 98 -0.98 -6.08 13.83
CA ARG A 98 -0.17 -6.90 14.76
C ARG A 98 0.61 -7.99 14.03
N CYS A 99 1.89 -7.72 13.79
CA CYS A 99 2.76 -8.60 13.02
C CYS A 99 3.71 -9.43 13.89
N PRO A 100 3.31 -10.63 14.36
CA PRO A 100 4.13 -11.40 15.30
C PRO A 100 5.36 -12.03 14.62
N PHE A 101 5.27 -12.33 13.32
CA PHE A 101 6.36 -12.93 12.57
C PHE A 101 6.51 -12.28 11.20
N ARG A 102 7.75 -12.04 10.79
CA ARG A 102 8.11 -11.49 9.47
C ARG A 102 9.01 -12.48 8.74
N PRO A 103 8.48 -13.20 7.74
CA PRO A 103 9.28 -14.11 6.94
C PRO A 103 10.43 -13.39 6.21
N ALA A 104 11.62 -13.99 6.18
CA ALA A 104 12.82 -13.36 5.64
C ALA A 104 12.87 -13.23 4.10
N PHE A 105 11.89 -13.76 3.37
CA PHE A 105 11.93 -13.80 1.90
C PHE A 105 11.45 -12.52 1.21
N THR A 106 10.85 -11.60 1.96
CA THR A 106 10.53 -10.25 1.49
C THR A 106 10.48 -9.31 2.70
N PRO A 107 10.95 -8.06 2.60
CA PRO A 107 10.82 -7.09 3.68
C PRO A 107 9.36 -6.69 3.95
N PHE A 108 8.47 -6.96 3.00
CA PHE A 108 7.05 -6.63 3.08
C PHE A 108 6.18 -7.88 3.27
N ALA A 109 6.48 -8.66 4.31
CA ALA A 109 5.63 -9.77 4.71
C ALA A 109 5.28 -9.68 6.20
N CYS A 110 4.12 -10.22 6.51
CA CYS A 110 3.63 -10.41 7.84
C CYS A 110 2.90 -11.73 7.95
N GLN A 111 3.17 -12.49 9.00
CA GLN A 111 2.57 -13.79 9.20
C GLN A 111 2.11 -13.96 10.64
N ASN A 112 0.90 -14.49 10.79
CA ASN A 112 0.41 -15.13 12.00
C ASN A 112 0.06 -16.59 11.67
N ARG A 113 -0.49 -17.33 12.63
CA ARG A 113 -0.78 -18.75 12.43
C ARG A 113 -1.78 -19.02 11.29
N TYR A 114 -2.78 -18.17 11.09
CA TYR A 114 -3.87 -18.36 10.12
C TYR A 114 -3.66 -17.62 8.81
N GLN A 115 -2.71 -16.68 8.76
CA GLN A 115 -2.62 -15.72 7.67
C GLN A 115 -1.17 -15.33 7.38
N LEU A 116 -0.83 -15.25 6.09
CA LEU A 116 0.39 -14.64 5.58
C LEU A 116 0.01 -13.56 4.58
N GLN A 117 0.32 -12.31 4.92
CA GLN A 117 0.12 -11.14 4.07
C GLN A 117 1.46 -10.66 3.56
N LEU A 118 1.52 -10.23 2.30
CA LEU A 118 2.71 -9.61 1.73
C LEU A 118 2.37 -8.63 0.62
N CYS A 119 3.33 -7.78 0.24
CA CYS A 119 3.29 -7.10 -1.05
C CYS A 119 4.61 -7.29 -1.83
N LYS A 120 4.50 -7.33 -3.16
CA LYS A 120 5.61 -7.39 -4.11
C LYS A 120 5.17 -6.70 -5.39
N GLY A 121 5.94 -5.73 -5.86
CA GLY A 121 5.51 -4.87 -6.97
C GLY A 121 4.15 -4.23 -6.67
N GLN A 122 3.27 -4.24 -7.68
CA GLN A 122 1.89 -3.75 -7.57
C GLN A 122 0.90 -4.75 -6.93
N TYR A 123 1.37 -5.87 -6.38
CA TYR A 123 0.51 -6.92 -5.83
C TYR A 123 0.50 -6.93 -4.31
N TYR A 124 -0.69 -6.91 -3.72
CA TYR A 124 -0.92 -7.27 -2.33
C TYR A 124 -1.49 -8.69 -2.31
N ILE A 125 -0.86 -9.59 -1.55
CA ILE A 125 -1.19 -11.00 -1.51
C ILE A 125 -1.55 -11.39 -0.07
N ASN A 126 -2.69 -12.06 0.09
CA ASN A 126 -3.20 -12.53 1.36
C ASN A 126 -3.49 -14.04 1.29
N ILE A 127 -2.74 -14.83 2.05
CA ILE A 127 -2.83 -16.29 2.10
C ILE A 127 -3.43 -16.68 3.45
N ILE A 128 -4.61 -17.28 3.43
CA ILE A 128 -5.38 -17.68 4.61
C ILE A 128 -5.41 -19.21 4.68
N ASN A 129 -5.25 -19.74 5.88
CA ASN A 129 -5.49 -21.15 6.22
C ASN A 129 -6.44 -21.27 7.42
N ASP A 130 -7.23 -22.34 7.50
CA ASP A 130 -8.29 -22.47 8.51
C ASP A 130 -7.88 -23.15 9.83
N THR A 131 -6.71 -23.78 9.90
CA THR A 131 -6.27 -24.62 11.04
C THR A 131 -5.14 -24.00 11.86
N GLY A 132 -4.31 -23.17 11.24
CA GLY A 132 -3.26 -22.40 11.90
C GLY A 132 -2.14 -23.24 12.51
N THR A 133 -1.79 -24.37 11.89
CA THR A 133 -0.68 -25.21 12.35
C THR A 133 0.67 -24.73 11.77
N PRO A 134 1.81 -25.12 12.36
CA PRO A 134 3.12 -24.83 11.76
C PRO A 134 3.27 -25.37 10.34
N ALA A 135 2.66 -26.52 10.03
CA ALA A 135 2.65 -27.08 8.68
C ALA A 135 1.89 -26.19 7.69
N ASP A 136 0.76 -25.59 8.10
CA ASP A 136 0.00 -24.67 7.25
C ASP A 136 0.75 -23.35 7.01
N SER A 137 1.46 -22.88 8.03
CA SER A 137 2.35 -21.73 7.94
C SER A 137 3.50 -21.96 6.96
N ALA A 138 4.07 -23.18 6.93
CA ALA A 138 5.09 -23.57 5.97
C ALA A 138 4.53 -23.64 4.54
N ILE A 139 3.34 -24.23 4.35
CA ILE A 139 2.66 -24.25 3.04
C ILE A 139 2.38 -22.82 2.55
N SER A 140 1.88 -21.94 3.41
CA SER A 140 1.64 -20.53 3.08
C SER A 140 2.92 -19.83 2.60
N SER A 141 4.05 -20.12 3.25
CA SER A 141 5.37 -19.58 2.85
C SER A 141 5.84 -20.12 1.49
N VAL A 142 5.58 -21.39 1.18
CA VAL A 142 5.91 -21.98 -0.13
C VAL A 142 5.11 -21.31 -1.25
N LEU A 143 3.80 -21.13 -1.04
CA LEU A 143 2.92 -20.45 -2.00
C LEU A 143 3.36 -18.99 -2.20
N ALA A 144 3.67 -18.27 -1.13
CA ALA A 144 4.17 -16.90 -1.18
C ALA A 144 5.45 -16.79 -2.03
N ARG A 145 6.43 -17.66 -1.82
CA ARG A 145 7.69 -17.67 -2.58
C ARG A 145 7.46 -17.93 -4.07
N LYS A 146 6.54 -18.85 -4.41
CA LYS A 146 6.17 -19.15 -5.79
C LYS A 146 5.56 -17.94 -6.50
N LEU A 147 4.67 -17.21 -5.81
CA LEU A 147 4.03 -16.01 -6.35
C LEU A 147 5.04 -14.88 -6.52
N ILE A 148 5.87 -14.64 -5.51
CA ILE A 148 6.92 -13.62 -5.56
C ILE A 148 7.89 -13.86 -6.73
N SER A 149 8.24 -15.12 -7.03
CA SER A 149 9.18 -15.40 -8.12
C SER A 149 8.62 -15.11 -9.52
N GLU A 150 7.32 -14.83 -9.67
CA GLU A 150 6.70 -14.42 -10.92
C GLU A 150 6.62 -12.89 -11.08
N ILE A 151 6.78 -12.14 -9.99
CA ILE A 151 6.63 -10.68 -9.97
C ILE A 151 7.99 -10.03 -10.15
N LYS A 152 8.16 -9.29 -11.25
CA LYS A 152 9.43 -8.66 -11.64
C LYS A 152 9.49 -7.18 -11.27
N GLU A 153 8.33 -6.59 -11.02
CA GLU A 153 8.16 -5.19 -10.69
C GLU A 153 8.86 -4.85 -9.37
N THR A 154 9.35 -3.61 -9.29
CA THR A 154 10.02 -3.08 -8.10
C THR A 154 9.02 -2.84 -7.00
N ASP A 155 9.45 -3.10 -5.76
CA ASP A 155 8.62 -2.88 -4.58
C ASP A 155 8.50 -1.39 -4.25
N PHE A 156 7.60 -1.07 -3.33
CA PHE A 156 7.52 0.24 -2.71
C PHE A 156 8.89 0.64 -2.15
N ASN A 157 9.33 1.86 -2.48
CA ASN A 157 10.53 2.46 -1.91
C ASN A 157 10.15 3.57 -0.91
N PRO A 158 10.40 3.39 0.40
CA PRO A 158 10.20 4.44 1.39
C PRO A 158 11.29 5.52 1.38
N ASP A 159 12.34 5.39 0.57
CA ASP A 159 13.38 6.40 0.47
C ASP A 159 12.79 7.75 0.05
N GLY A 160 13.26 8.82 0.69
CA GLY A 160 12.81 10.19 0.44
C GLY A 160 11.65 10.67 1.30
N TYR A 161 10.93 9.78 2.00
CA TYR A 161 9.89 10.22 2.96
C TYR A 161 10.50 10.74 4.27
N PHE A 162 11.49 10.04 4.82
CA PHE A 162 12.18 10.42 6.06
C PHE A 162 13.69 10.18 5.90
N ARG A 163 14.47 11.25 5.75
CA ARG A 163 15.93 11.14 5.47
C ARG A 163 16.73 10.51 6.61
N GLU A 164 16.28 10.69 7.84
CA GLU A 164 17.00 10.26 9.05
C GLU A 164 16.48 8.93 9.60
N THR A 165 15.43 8.36 9.00
CA THR A 165 14.84 7.10 9.45
C THR A 165 15.36 5.94 8.61
N ASP A 166 15.82 4.89 9.29
CA ASP A 166 16.20 3.63 8.65
C ASP A 166 15.04 3.09 7.76
N PRO A 167 15.30 2.78 6.48
CA PRO A 167 14.27 2.27 5.57
C PRO A 167 13.58 1.01 6.09
N ASP A 168 14.27 0.12 6.80
CA ASP A 168 13.64 -1.10 7.32
C ASP A 168 12.62 -0.81 8.42
N THR A 169 12.84 0.24 9.22
CA THR A 169 11.84 0.76 10.17
C THR A 169 10.57 1.22 9.44
N LEU A 170 10.72 1.95 8.33
CA LEU A 170 9.58 2.40 7.51
C LEU A 170 8.83 1.24 6.89
N LYS A 171 9.56 0.28 6.30
CA LYS A 171 8.95 -0.93 5.74
C LYS A 171 8.17 -1.71 6.81
N LYS A 172 8.59 -1.68 8.08
CA LYS A 172 7.98 -2.46 9.17
C LYS A 172 6.81 -1.78 9.87
N TYR A 173 6.89 -0.46 10.08
CA TYR A 173 6.00 0.24 11.02
C TYR A 173 5.25 1.41 10.41
N ALA A 174 5.64 1.88 9.22
CA ALA A 174 4.95 2.98 8.59
C ALA A 174 3.64 2.54 7.92
N PHE A 175 2.71 3.49 7.83
CA PHE A 175 1.47 3.43 7.08
C PHE A 175 1.55 4.36 5.89
N LEU A 176 1.21 3.88 4.70
CA LEU A 176 1.09 4.73 3.51
C LEU A 176 -0.40 4.98 3.24
N VAL A 177 -0.81 6.25 3.32
CA VAL A 177 -2.19 6.68 3.11
C VAL A 177 -2.32 7.52 1.84
N LYS A 178 -3.43 7.36 1.12
CA LYS A 178 -3.73 8.07 -0.13
C LYS A 178 -5.08 8.82 -0.10
N GLY A 179 -5.80 8.70 1.02
CA GLY A 179 -7.08 9.36 1.22
C GLY A 179 -7.61 9.11 2.64
N ARG A 180 -8.88 9.45 2.83
CA ARG A 180 -9.54 9.47 4.13
C ARG A 180 -9.71 8.06 4.69
N LEU A 181 -10.07 7.08 3.87
CA LEU A 181 -10.26 5.70 4.34
C LEU A 181 -8.94 5.09 4.78
N GLY A 182 -7.84 5.36 4.07
CA GLY A 182 -6.50 4.98 4.48
C GLY A 182 -6.12 5.54 5.85
N ILE A 183 -6.44 6.81 6.12
CA ILE A 183 -6.21 7.44 7.44
C ILE A 183 -7.05 6.75 8.53
N GLN A 184 -8.35 6.58 8.29
CA GLN A 184 -9.29 6.02 9.27
C GLN A 184 -9.00 4.56 9.63
N ASN A 185 -8.39 3.81 8.72
CA ASN A 185 -7.99 2.43 8.97
C ASN A 185 -6.54 2.29 9.49
N SER A 186 -5.80 3.39 9.69
CA SER A 186 -4.41 3.37 10.17
C SER A 186 -4.15 4.27 11.38
N VAL A 187 -4.07 5.58 11.16
CA VAL A 187 -3.70 6.59 12.16
C VAL A 187 -4.75 7.72 12.15
N PRO A 188 -5.98 7.47 12.66
CA PRO A 188 -7.10 8.41 12.56
C PRO A 188 -6.81 9.81 13.13
N GLU A 189 -5.92 9.91 14.12
CA GLU A 189 -5.51 11.17 14.75
C GLU A 189 -4.86 12.15 13.75
N THR A 190 -4.42 11.64 12.60
CA THR A 190 -3.83 12.44 11.53
C THR A 190 -4.85 13.09 10.59
N GLU A 191 -6.14 12.71 10.66
CA GLU A 191 -7.17 13.17 9.73
C GLU A 191 -7.26 14.70 9.64
N LYS A 192 -7.20 15.37 10.80
CA LYS A 192 -7.24 16.85 10.84
C LYS A 192 -6.04 17.51 10.16
N TYR A 193 -4.87 16.87 10.15
CA TYR A 193 -3.63 17.40 9.56
C TYR A 193 -3.47 17.07 8.08
N LEU A 194 -4.43 16.35 7.48
CA LEU A 194 -4.52 16.06 6.05
C LEU A 194 -5.82 16.60 5.45
N ALA A 195 -6.61 17.33 6.25
CA ALA A 195 -7.93 17.81 5.86
C ALA A 195 -7.86 18.78 4.66
N GLY A 196 -8.40 18.33 3.53
CA GLY A 196 -8.39 19.06 2.26
C GLY A 196 -7.05 19.09 1.53
N ALA A 197 -6.13 18.19 1.88
CA ALA A 197 -5.10 17.76 0.95
C ALA A 197 -5.77 16.96 -0.19
N VAL A 198 -5.28 17.13 -1.41
CA VAL A 198 -5.75 16.40 -2.61
C VAL A 198 -4.55 15.88 -3.39
N ASN A 199 -4.74 14.81 -4.16
CA ASN A 199 -3.71 14.22 -5.03
C ASN A 199 -2.37 13.98 -4.30
N TYR A 200 -2.44 13.46 -3.07
CA TYR A 200 -1.28 13.24 -2.23
C TYR A 200 -1.08 11.76 -1.92
N LYS A 201 0.13 11.45 -1.46
CA LYS A 201 0.43 10.25 -0.70
C LYS A 201 1.16 10.66 0.56
N ALA A 202 0.86 10.02 1.68
CA ALA A 202 1.51 10.35 2.94
C ALA A 202 1.99 9.10 3.67
N LEU A 203 3.26 9.11 4.07
CA LEU A 203 3.84 8.07 4.92
C LEU A 203 3.78 8.54 6.37
N ILE A 204 3.21 7.70 7.23
CA ILE A 204 2.97 7.99 8.65
C ILE A 204 3.75 6.99 9.50
N LEU A 205 4.57 7.49 10.41
CA LEU A 205 5.35 6.68 11.35
C LEU A 205 5.09 7.16 12.78
N ARG A 206 4.66 6.25 13.66
CA ARG A 206 4.64 6.50 15.11
C ARG A 206 6.01 6.22 15.71
N GLU A 207 6.54 7.17 16.46
CA GLU A 207 7.85 7.05 17.10
C GLU A 207 7.82 7.75 18.46
N GLY A 208 7.86 6.96 19.54
CA GLY A 208 7.73 7.46 20.89
C GLY A 208 6.45 8.29 21.07
N ASN A 209 6.61 9.52 21.55
CA ASN A 209 5.51 10.47 21.79
C ASN A 209 5.16 11.31 20.56
N TYR A 210 5.56 10.88 19.35
CA TYR A 210 5.34 11.63 18.12
C TYR A 210 4.74 10.76 17.02
N ILE A 211 3.93 11.41 16.18
CA ILE A 211 3.52 10.93 14.87
C ILE A 211 4.28 11.77 13.84
N ASN A 212 5.22 11.14 13.14
CA ASN A 212 5.92 11.75 12.03
C ASN A 212 5.10 11.49 10.75
N LEU A 213 4.80 12.56 10.01
CA LEU A 213 3.97 12.51 8.81
C LEU A 213 4.73 13.18 7.67
N SER A 214 4.94 12.45 6.58
CA SER A 214 5.59 12.94 5.36
C SER A 214 4.60 12.89 4.21
N VAL A 215 4.20 14.07 3.70
CA VAL A 215 3.15 14.25 2.69
C VAL A 215 3.78 14.67 1.37
N HIS A 216 3.55 13.93 0.30
CA HIS A 216 4.04 14.24 -1.04
C HIS A 216 2.85 14.49 -1.98
N PHE A 217 2.86 15.63 -2.65
CA PHE A 217 1.81 16.04 -3.58
C PHE A 217 2.19 15.72 -5.04
N GLN A 218 1.20 15.32 -5.83
CA GLN A 218 1.41 15.00 -7.25
C GLN A 218 1.86 16.22 -8.05
N SER A 219 1.44 17.43 -7.68
CA SER A 219 1.82 18.67 -8.38
C SER A 219 2.24 19.77 -7.41
N SER A 220 3.04 20.72 -7.91
CA SER A 220 3.41 21.91 -7.14
C SER A 220 2.20 22.80 -6.82
N ARG A 221 1.14 22.75 -7.65
CA ARG A 221 -0.12 23.44 -7.36
C ARG A 221 -0.78 22.86 -6.11
N ASP A 222 -0.99 21.55 -6.06
CA ASP A 222 -1.62 20.88 -4.91
C ASP A 222 -0.81 21.13 -3.62
N TYR A 223 0.52 21.12 -3.72
CA TYR A 223 1.41 21.47 -2.60
C TYR A 223 1.25 22.91 -2.14
N THR A 224 1.28 23.88 -3.06
CA THR A 224 1.19 25.30 -2.71
C THR A 224 -0.18 25.64 -2.14
N ASP A 225 -1.25 25.10 -2.72
CA ASP A 225 -2.62 25.29 -2.24
C ASP A 225 -2.77 24.72 -0.82
N TYR A 226 -2.23 23.53 -0.58
CA TYR A 226 -2.24 22.93 0.75
C TYR A 226 -1.38 23.70 1.76
N LEU A 227 -0.16 24.09 1.39
CA LEU A 227 0.73 24.88 2.23
C LEU A 227 0.08 26.20 2.64
N ASN A 228 -0.51 26.93 1.70
CA ASN A 228 -1.24 28.16 1.97
C ASN A 228 -2.38 27.94 2.95
N LYS A 229 -3.14 26.85 2.79
CA LYS A 229 -4.23 26.50 3.70
C LYS A 229 -3.73 26.23 5.12
N VAL A 230 -2.70 25.40 5.29
CA VAL A 230 -2.21 25.00 6.63
C VAL A 230 -1.38 26.07 7.31
N THR A 231 -1.05 27.16 6.63
CA THR A 231 -0.33 28.32 7.17
C THR A 231 -1.18 29.59 7.23
N ALA A 232 -2.46 29.52 6.82
CA ALA A 232 -3.33 30.67 6.62
C ALA A 232 -2.70 31.76 5.74
N GLY A 233 -1.90 31.36 4.74
CA GLY A 233 -1.14 32.23 3.85
C GLY A 233 0.03 32.98 4.51
N LYS A 234 0.35 32.66 5.78
CA LYS A 234 1.42 33.31 6.54
C LYS A 234 2.61 32.36 6.68
N LEU A 235 3.67 32.62 5.93
CA LEU A 235 4.92 31.90 6.07
C LEU A 235 5.74 32.50 7.22
N ASN A 236 5.38 32.11 8.44
CA ASN A 236 6.15 32.46 9.64
C ASN A 236 7.27 31.45 9.84
N TYR A 237 8.48 31.83 9.45
CA TYR A 237 9.66 30.98 9.60
C TYR A 237 10.24 31.09 11.02
N ASN A 238 10.47 29.93 11.64
CA ASN A 238 11.32 29.81 12.84
C ASN A 238 12.56 29.00 12.45
N GLY A 239 13.52 29.66 11.79
CA GLY A 239 14.64 28.97 11.14
C GLY A 239 14.20 28.28 9.84
N SER A 240 14.41 26.96 9.73
CA SER A 240 14.06 26.17 8.53
C SER A 240 12.63 25.62 8.52
N GLU A 241 11.85 25.91 9.54
CA GLU A 241 10.49 25.39 9.74
C GLU A 241 9.46 26.52 9.62
N ILE A 242 8.27 26.16 9.16
CA ILE A 242 7.11 27.04 9.03
C ILE A 242 6.10 26.65 10.10
N MET A 243 5.53 27.62 10.81
CA MET A 243 4.48 27.33 11.78
C MET A 243 3.12 27.15 11.11
N SER A 244 2.49 25.99 11.30
CA SER A 244 1.11 25.74 10.85
C SER A 244 0.06 26.40 11.75
N VAL A 245 -1.17 26.47 11.26
CA VAL A 245 -2.35 26.95 12.02
C VAL A 245 -2.65 26.14 13.29
N TRP A 246 -2.07 24.94 13.42
CA TRP A 246 -2.19 24.10 14.61
C TRP A 246 -1.06 24.29 15.62
N ASN A 247 -0.20 25.30 15.42
CA ASN A 247 1.02 25.51 16.19
C ASN A 247 1.96 24.29 16.17
N ILE A 248 1.99 23.58 15.04
CA ILE A 248 2.92 22.48 14.76
C ILE A 248 3.93 22.96 13.72
N PRO A 249 5.24 22.83 13.96
CA PRO A 249 6.25 23.10 12.96
C PRO A 249 6.13 22.14 11.78
N ILE A 250 6.18 22.69 10.56
CA ILE A 250 6.23 21.92 9.32
C ILE A 250 7.49 22.28 8.54
N LYS A 251 8.09 21.29 7.89
CA LYS A 251 9.32 21.50 7.11
C LYS A 251 9.07 21.14 5.65
N PRO A 252 9.33 22.05 4.69
CA PRO A 252 9.37 21.71 3.28
C PRO A 252 10.40 20.60 3.00
N ALA A 253 10.02 19.65 2.17
CA ALA A 253 10.86 18.56 1.68
C ALA A 253 10.89 18.56 0.14
N GLU A 254 11.78 17.76 -0.43
CA GLU A 254 11.86 17.58 -1.88
C GLU A 254 10.55 17.03 -2.47
N LEU A 255 10.41 17.14 -3.80
CA LEU A 255 9.31 16.55 -4.56
C LEU A 255 7.92 16.98 -4.07
N ASN A 256 7.73 18.29 -3.89
CA ASN A 256 6.47 18.86 -3.38
C ASN A 256 6.08 18.23 -2.03
N GLY A 257 7.05 18.10 -1.12
CA GLY A 257 6.90 17.38 0.14
C GLY A 257 6.73 18.30 1.36
N LEU A 258 5.96 17.86 2.36
CA LEU A 258 5.88 18.48 3.68
C LEU A 258 6.09 17.43 4.77
N LEU A 259 6.94 17.77 5.75
CA LEU A 259 7.16 16.97 6.95
C LEU A 259 6.47 17.63 8.14
N PHE A 260 5.74 16.83 8.91
CA PHE A 260 5.12 17.21 10.16
C PHE A 260 5.68 16.33 11.27
N ARG A 261 5.94 16.93 12.42
CA ARG A 261 6.23 16.22 13.67
C ARG A 261 5.13 16.54 14.68
N ILE A 262 4.13 15.67 14.76
CA ILE A 262 2.92 15.87 15.55
C ILE A 262 3.11 15.23 16.92
N PRO A 263 2.93 15.94 18.04
CA PRO A 263 2.87 15.30 19.35
C PRO A 263 1.71 14.30 19.38
N ALA A 264 2.02 13.03 19.65
CA ALA A 264 0.99 12.06 19.99
C ALA A 264 0.47 12.45 21.37
N ALA A 265 -0.76 12.98 21.45
CA ALA A 265 -1.41 13.17 22.74
C ALA A 265 -1.34 11.83 23.49
N GLY A 266 -0.90 11.86 24.76
CA GLY A 266 -0.67 10.67 25.57
C GLY A 266 -1.88 9.75 25.56
N PHE A 267 -1.82 8.70 24.74
CA PHE A 267 -2.63 7.52 24.93
C PHE A 267 -1.80 6.62 25.82
N ASP A 268 -2.01 6.74 27.13
CA ASP A 268 -1.71 5.66 28.06
C ASP A 268 -2.44 4.42 27.55
N TYR A 269 -1.69 3.43 27.05
CA TYR A 269 -2.16 2.07 26.81
C TYR A 269 -1.80 1.20 28.00
#